data_AF-A0A8J5RHR7-F1
#
_entry.id   AF-A0A8J5RHR7-F1
#
_cell.length_a   1.000
_cell.length_b   1.000
_cell.length_c   1.000
_cell.angle_alpha   90.00
_cell.angle_beta   90.00
_cell.angle_gamma   90.00
#
_symmetry.space_group_name_H-M   'P 1'
#
loop_
_entity.id
_entity.type
_entity.pdbx_description
1 polymer ?
#
loop_
_entity_poly.entity_id
_entity_poly.type
_entity_poly.pdbx_seq_one_letter_code
_entity_poly.pdbx_strand_id
1 'polypeptide(L)'
;MQRIGSGCVTNENCQDLNNTLCKSGKCECLKGYWKANETCQLVTNTTCINHSDCKESGAKCLLNNCVLPSEFFVESNTRNATLYAAKRKTLN
;
A
#
# COMPACT_ATOMS: atom_id res chain seq x y z
N MET A 1 8.04 3.08 -18.69
CA MET A 1 8.01 2.94 -17.22
C MET A 1 6.83 3.71 -16.67
N GLN A 2 5.73 3.02 -16.34
CA GLN A 2 4.61 3.64 -15.62
C GLN A 2 4.98 3.85 -14.16
N ARG A 3 4.51 4.96 -13.58
CA ARG A 3 4.70 5.37 -12.18
C ARG A 3 3.40 5.90 -11.60
N ILE A 4 3.24 5.87 -10.27
CA ILE A 4 2.07 6.48 -9.61
C ILE A 4 2.03 7.98 -9.92
N GLY A 5 0.92 8.45 -10.49
CA GLY A 5 0.72 9.80 -11.00
C GLY A 5 0.95 9.95 -12.52
N SER A 6 1.40 8.89 -13.21
CA SER A 6 1.49 8.88 -14.67
C SER A 6 0.11 8.89 -15.30
N GLY A 7 0.00 9.48 -16.49
CA GLY A 7 -1.23 9.45 -17.27
C GLY A 7 -1.64 8.02 -17.62
N CYS A 8 -2.93 7.74 -17.57
CA CYS A 8 -3.52 6.47 -17.94
C CYS A 8 -4.87 6.68 -18.64
N VAL A 9 -5.26 5.71 -19.46
CA VAL A 9 -6.57 5.67 -20.13
C VAL A 9 -7.40 4.53 -19.57
N THR A 10 -6.77 3.37 -19.36
CA THR A 10 -7.38 2.18 -18.77
C THR A 10 -6.60 1.71 -17.56
N ASN A 11 -7.23 0.87 -16.73
CA ASN A 11 -6.57 0.25 -15.58
C ASN A 11 -5.38 -0.62 -15.99
N GLU A 12 -5.37 -1.15 -17.22
CA GLU A 12 -4.25 -1.95 -17.75
C GLU A 12 -2.95 -1.14 -17.82
N ASN A 13 -3.04 0.17 -18.08
CA ASN A 13 -1.88 1.05 -18.05
C ASN A 13 -1.23 1.14 -16.67
N CYS A 14 -1.93 0.78 -15.60
CA CYS A 14 -1.41 0.82 -14.24
C CYS A 14 -1.18 -0.59 -13.67
N GLN A 15 -1.38 -1.66 -14.44
CA GLN A 15 -1.26 -3.04 -13.94
C GLN A 15 0.16 -3.39 -13.48
N ASP A 16 1.19 -2.78 -14.08
CA ASP A 16 2.59 -2.93 -13.62
C ASP A 16 2.83 -2.33 -12.22
N LEU A 17 1.91 -1.49 -11.73
CA LEU A 17 1.97 -0.86 -10.43
C LEU A 17 1.02 -1.57 -9.46
N ASN A 18 1.59 -2.36 -8.54
CA ASN A 18 0.83 -3.05 -7.50
C ASN A 18 -0.08 -2.10 -6.71
N ASN A 19 -1.34 -2.53 -6.53
CA ASN A 19 -2.36 -1.81 -5.77
C ASN A 19 -2.69 -0.41 -6.32
N THR A 20 -2.62 -0.23 -7.64
CA THR A 20 -3.08 1.00 -8.32
C THR A 20 -4.26 0.75 -9.24
N LEU A 21 -4.97 1.84 -9.56
CA LEU A 21 -5.98 1.88 -10.61
C LEU A 21 -5.79 3.15 -11.43
N CYS A 22 -6.35 3.15 -12.65
CA CYS A 22 -6.47 4.38 -13.41
C CYS A 22 -7.67 5.17 -12.89
N LYS A 23 -7.40 6.31 -12.28
CA LYS A 23 -8.42 7.21 -11.73
C LYS A 23 -8.14 8.64 -12.19
N SER A 24 -9.17 9.33 -12.66
CA SER A 24 -9.03 10.71 -13.15
C SER A 24 -7.97 10.87 -14.26
N GLY A 25 -7.76 9.82 -15.07
CA GLY A 25 -6.71 9.77 -16.10
C GLY A 25 -5.29 9.67 -15.56
N LYS A 26 -5.09 9.32 -14.29
CA LYS A 26 -3.77 9.08 -13.67
C LYS A 26 -3.75 7.77 -12.88
N CYS A 27 -2.59 7.11 -12.83
CA CYS A 27 -2.42 5.95 -11.96
C CYS A 27 -2.42 6.41 -10.50
N GLU A 28 -3.48 6.07 -9.77
CA GLU A 28 -3.66 6.37 -8.34
C GLU A 28 -3.71 5.07 -7.53
N CYS A 29 -3.40 5.15 -6.23
CA CYS A 29 -3.51 3.98 -5.36
C CYS A 29 -4.97 3.56 -5.15
N LEU A 30 -5.21 2.25 -4.97
CA LEU A 30 -6.51 1.71 -4.59
C LEU A 30 -7.02 2.37 -3.30
N LYS A 31 -8.35 2.39 -3.12
CA LYS A 31 -8.96 2.89 -1.88
C LYS A 31 -8.39 2.13 -0.68
N GLY A 32 -7.91 2.86 0.33
CA GLY A 32 -7.22 2.29 1.50
C GLY A 32 -5.70 2.21 1.35
N TYR A 33 -5.16 2.50 0.16
CA TYR A 33 -3.73 2.62 -0.08
C TYR A 33 -3.35 4.08 -0.35
N TRP A 34 -2.17 4.47 0.10
CA TRP A 34 -1.61 5.80 -0.12
C TRP A 34 -0.27 5.72 -0.80
N LYS A 35 0.02 6.71 -1.65
CA LYS A 35 1.31 6.82 -2.34
C LYS A 35 2.39 7.16 -1.33
N ALA A 36 3.25 6.20 -1.05
CA ALA A 36 4.46 6.40 -0.26
C ALA A 36 5.67 6.13 -1.15
N ASN A 37 6.39 7.20 -1.52
CA ASN A 37 7.45 7.16 -2.52
C ASN A 37 6.93 6.69 -3.89
N GLU A 38 7.32 5.48 -4.31
CA GLU A 38 6.99 4.88 -5.60
C GLU A 38 6.05 3.68 -5.48
N THR A 39 5.59 3.33 -4.26
CA THR A 39 4.67 2.23 -4.03
C THR A 39 3.39 2.69 -3.32
N CYS A 40 2.32 1.94 -3.53
CA CYS A 40 1.07 2.10 -2.79
C CYS A 40 1.16 1.28 -1.51
N GLN A 41 1.14 1.97 -0.38
CA GLN A 41 1.21 1.38 0.96
C GLN A 41 -0.17 1.40 1.59
N LEU A 42 -0.56 0.31 2.25
CA LEU A 42 -1.86 0.21 2.90
C LEU A 42 -1.88 1.17 4.09
N VAL A 43 -2.87 2.06 4.13
CA VAL A 43 -3.09 2.97 5.26
C VAL A 43 -4.01 2.28 6.24
N THR A 44 -3.60 2.22 7.51
CA THR A 44 -4.50 1.82 8.58
C THR A 44 -5.31 3.04 9.03
N ASN A 45 -6.54 2.84 9.52
CA ASN A 45 -7.37 3.91 10.08
C ASN A 45 -6.84 4.47 11.43
N THR A 46 -5.54 4.36 11.68
CA THR A 46 -4.89 4.82 12.91
C THR A 46 -3.98 5.99 12.59
N THR A 47 -4.25 7.12 13.22
CA THR A 47 -3.36 8.29 13.18
C THR A 47 -2.16 8.08 14.08
N CYS A 48 -1.03 8.65 13.71
CA CYS A 48 0.21 8.56 14.48
C CYS A 48 0.97 9.86 14.42
N ILE A 49 1.83 10.09 15.41
CA ILE A 49 2.87 11.12 15.41
C ILE A 49 4.23 10.43 15.26
N ASN A 50 4.40 9.28 15.92
CA ASN A 50 5.60 8.46 15.91
C ASN A 50 5.30 7.04 15.41
N HIS A 51 6.36 6.36 14.95
CA HIS A 51 6.27 4.96 14.50
C HIS A 51 5.76 4.02 15.62
N SER A 52 6.03 4.34 16.88
CA SER A 52 5.56 3.60 18.06
C SER A 52 4.05 3.66 18.29
N ASP A 53 3.37 4.64 17.68
CA ASP A 53 1.92 4.78 17.84
C ASP A 53 1.16 3.76 17.00
N CYS A 54 1.84 3.17 16.01
CA CYS A 54 1.30 2.13 15.17
C CYS A 54 1.29 0.80 15.92
N LYS A 55 0.08 0.31 16.22
CA LYS A 55 -0.13 -1.00 16.87
C LYS A 55 0.30 -2.18 15.99
N GLU A 56 0.23 -2.01 14.69
CA GLU A 56 0.56 -3.05 13.71
C GLU A 56 2.08 -3.25 13.62
N SER A 57 2.54 -4.48 13.83
CA SER A 57 3.96 -4.81 13.74
C SER A 57 4.48 -4.60 12.33
N GLY A 58 5.45 -3.70 12.17
CA GLY A 58 6.03 -3.33 10.88
C GLY A 58 5.32 -2.15 10.18
N ALA A 59 4.25 -1.60 10.76
CA ALA A 59 3.68 -0.35 10.30
C ALA A 59 4.60 0.82 10.61
N LYS A 60 4.63 1.80 9.71
CA LYS A 60 5.41 3.03 9.82
C LYS A 60 4.48 4.22 9.87
N CYS A 61 4.87 5.24 10.64
CA CYS A 61 4.11 6.47 10.65
C CYS A 61 4.51 7.34 9.46
N LEU A 62 3.62 7.52 8.48
CA LEU A 62 3.81 8.40 7.34
C LEU A 62 2.62 9.36 7.22
N LEU A 63 2.91 10.66 7.10
CA LEU A 63 1.89 11.72 6.92
C LEU A 63 0.77 11.63 7.97
N ASN A 64 1.16 11.46 9.23
CA ASN A 64 0.27 11.30 10.39
C ASN A 64 -0.64 10.06 10.37
N ASN A 65 -0.37 9.10 9.50
CA ASN A 65 -1.13 7.85 9.41
C ASN A 65 -0.18 6.66 9.46
N CYS A 66 -0.62 5.61 10.13
CA CYS A 66 0.11 4.35 10.14
C CYS A 66 -0.07 3.66 8.79
N VAL A 67 1.04 3.35 8.14
CA VAL A 67 1.05 2.67 6.86
C VAL A 67 1.83 1.37 6.95
N LEU A 68 1.38 0.36 6.24
CA LEU A 68 2.08 -0.91 6.12
C LEU A 68 2.84 -0.94 4.80
N PRO A 69 4.13 -1.28 4.82
CA PRO A 69 4.91 -1.40 3.60
C PRO A 69 4.29 -2.44 2.66
N SER A 70 4.44 -2.23 1.35
CA SER A 70 3.88 -3.08 0.28
C SER A 70 4.39 -4.53 0.26
N GLU A 71 5.30 -4.88 1.18
CA GLU A 71 5.70 -6.27 1.45
C GLU A 71 4.75 -6.97 2.43
N PHE A 72 3.73 -6.29 2.96
CA PHE A 72 2.71 -6.88 3.81
C PHE A 72 1.42 -7.06 3.00
N PHE A 73 0.91 -8.29 2.98
CA PHE A 73 -0.37 -8.61 2.34
C PHE A 73 -1.41 -8.88 3.42
N VAL A 74 -2.62 -8.37 3.20
CA VAL A 74 -3.78 -8.71 4.02
C VAL A 74 -4.38 -9.98 3.44
N GLU A 75 -4.27 -11.11 4.15
CA GLU A 75 -5.06 -12.29 3.81
C GLU A 75 -6.40 -12.14 4.53
N SER A 76 -7.40 -11.63 3.81
CA SER A 76 -8.74 -11.44 4.33
C SER A 76 -9.54 -12.74 4.20
N ASN A 77 -9.46 -13.61 5.21
CA ASN A 77 -10.36 -14.76 5.29
C ASN A 77 -11.62 -14.33 6.06
N THR A 78 -12.55 -13.68 5.34
CA THR A 78 -13.96 -13.30 5.63
C THR A 78 -14.42 -12.82 7.02
N ARG A 79 -13.60 -12.82 8.08
CA ARG A 79 -13.95 -12.28 9.41
C ARG A 79 -12.79 -11.61 10.15
N ASN A 80 -11.54 -11.82 9.74
CA ASN A 80 -10.36 -11.15 10.28
C ASN A 80 -9.39 -10.79 9.16
N ALA A 81 -8.92 -9.54 9.14
CA ALA A 81 -7.87 -9.09 8.25
C ALA A 81 -6.52 -9.30 8.96
N THR A 82 -5.92 -10.47 8.79
CA THR A 82 -4.61 -10.75 9.37
C THR A 82 -3.54 -10.21 8.43
N LEU A 83 -2.63 -9.40 8.98
CA LEU A 83 -1.49 -8.85 8.24
C LEU A 83 -0.35 -9.86 8.21
N TYR A 84 0.01 -10.31 7.01
CA TYR A 84 1.16 -11.18 6.81
C TYR A 84 2.30 -10.35 6.24
N ALA A 85 3.44 -10.34 6.93
CA ALA A 85 4.70 -10.00 6.30
C ALA A 85 4.93 -11.04 5.19
N ALA A 86 5.05 -10.62 3.94
CA ALA A 86 5.61 -11.48 2.92
C ALA A 86 7.00 -11.85 3.41
N LYS A 87 7.19 -13.10 3.84
CA LYS A 87 8.54 -13.63 4.06
C LYS A 87 9.27 -13.38 2.75
N ARG A 88 10.25 -12.47 2.76
CA ARG A 88 11.22 -12.39 1.68
C ARG A 88 11.75 -13.81 1.53
N LYS A 89 11.44 -14.47 0.41
CA LYS A 89 12.24 -15.61 -0.03
C LYS A 89 13.62 -15.03 -0.23
N THR A 90 14.49 -15.17 0.78
CA THR A 90 15.93 -15.16 0.55
C THR A 90 16.17 -16.30 -0.43
N LEU A 91 16.30 -15.98 -1.72
CA LEU A 91 16.95 -16.88 -2.66
C LEU A 91 18.38 -17.05 -2.13
N ASN A 92 18.67 -18.23 -1.60
CA ASN A 92 20.01 -18.76 -1.49
C ASN A 92 20.27 -19.61 -2.73
#